data_AF-A0A1F6DJ27-F1
#
_entry.id   AF-A0A1F6DJ27-F1
#
_cell.length_a   1.000
_cell.length_b   1.000
_cell.length_c   1.000
_cell.angle_alpha   90.00
_cell.angle_beta   90.00
_cell.angle_gamma   90.00
#
_symmetry.space_group_name_H-M   'P 1'
#
loop_
_entity.id
_entity.type
_entity.pdbx_description
1 polymer ?
#
loop_
_entity_poly.entity_id
_entity_poly.type
_entity_poly.pdbx_seq_one_letter_code
_entity_poly.pdbx_strand_id
1 'polypeptide(L)'
;MEAVNVFPGLSILDRHETELFDVETCMLSYNNVDYSVTRIHAKASENPRFLVNLVTCGERIIWSHECSGYPGVALLAMTEGGPVVALCKGERVQRIEPFVDDPDLDDIVERAEAKREAAESIGYQPWFSDYERRAQMLEQEIIRISACENRRRAHVESEEARAALLTRVMRRPYISVTTERNMRVRGIPVRENEWVMLPPSFTAVLVEDLSRPRDTAREVFDVYTDLQGATKRRHVQQVAR
;
A
#
# COMPACT_ATOMS: atom_id res chain seq x y z
N MET A 1 -35.94 -5.68 18.35
CA MET A 1 -35.09 -6.85 18.64
C MET A 1 -33.76 -6.56 18.01
N GLU A 2 -32.85 -5.95 18.78
CA GLU A 2 -31.50 -5.66 18.30
C GLU A 2 -30.74 -6.97 18.16
N ALA A 3 -30.01 -7.11 17.05
CA ALA A 3 -29.18 -8.27 16.80
C ALA A 3 -28.20 -8.42 17.96
N VAL A 4 -28.31 -9.54 18.68
CA VAL A 4 -27.22 -10.00 19.56
C VAL A 4 -26.03 -10.14 18.63
N ASN A 5 -25.09 -9.19 18.68
CA ASN A 5 -23.85 -9.23 17.91
C ASN A 5 -23.08 -10.48 18.36
N VAL A 6 -23.32 -11.60 17.68
CA VAL A 6 -22.56 -12.83 17.87
C VAL A 6 -21.19 -12.56 17.26
N PHE A 7 -20.17 -12.54 18.11
CA PHE A 7 -18.79 -12.40 17.67
C PHE A 7 -18.48 -13.49 16.62
N PRO A 8 -17.82 -13.17 15.48
CA PRO A 8 -17.60 -14.14 14.42
C PRO A 8 -16.88 -15.40 14.93
N GLY A 9 -17.41 -16.58 14.59
CA GLY A 9 -16.84 -17.87 15.01
C GLY A 9 -17.12 -18.26 16.46
N LEU A 10 -17.88 -17.47 17.21
CA LEU A 10 -18.21 -17.75 18.61
C LEU A 10 -19.48 -18.59 18.75
N SER A 11 -19.37 -19.72 19.46
CA SER A 11 -20.47 -20.61 19.82
C SER A 11 -20.60 -20.72 21.34
N ILE A 12 -21.80 -20.57 21.89
CA ILE A 12 -22.02 -20.71 23.33
C ILE A 12 -22.10 -22.21 23.67
N LEU A 13 -21.26 -22.67 24.60
CA LEU A 13 -21.24 -24.06 25.05
C LEU A 13 -22.07 -24.25 26.31
N ASP A 14 -21.90 -23.34 27.26
CA ASP A 14 -22.56 -23.38 28.56
C ASP A 14 -22.88 -21.97 29.05
N ARG A 15 -23.97 -21.87 29.80
CA ARG A 15 -24.44 -20.61 30.38
C ARG A 15 -24.91 -20.85 31.80
N HIS A 16 -24.29 -20.15 32.73
CA HIS A 16 -24.65 -20.14 34.13
C HIS A 16 -25.18 -18.77 34.52
N GLU A 17 -26.44 -18.72 34.91
CA GLU A 17 -27.10 -17.49 35.33
C GLU A 17 -27.23 -17.44 36.85
N THR A 18 -26.83 -16.31 37.43
CA THR A 18 -27.04 -15.97 38.84
C THR A 18 -27.94 -14.75 38.94
N GLU A 19 -28.30 -14.35 40.16
CA GLU A 19 -29.06 -13.11 40.39
C GLU A 19 -28.30 -11.86 39.96
N LEU A 20 -26.96 -11.90 39.99
CA LEU A 20 -26.09 -10.73 39.76
C LEU A 20 -25.38 -10.77 38.41
N PHE A 21 -25.07 -11.96 37.90
CA PHE A 21 -24.22 -12.15 36.73
C PHE A 21 -24.74 -13.25 35.81
N ASP A 22 -24.52 -13.07 34.51
CA ASP A 22 -24.55 -14.13 33.51
C ASP A 22 -23.12 -14.51 33.15
N VAL A 23 -22.78 -15.78 33.29
CA VAL A 23 -21.48 -16.33 32.90
C VAL A 23 -21.70 -17.24 31.70
N GLU A 24 -20.97 -16.99 30.63
CA GLU A 24 -21.00 -17.82 29.43
C GLU A 24 -19.62 -18.40 29.17
N THR A 25 -19.57 -19.70 28.90
CA THR A 25 -18.40 -20.36 28.34
C THR A 25 -18.66 -20.60 26.87
N CYS A 26 -17.79 -20.06 26.03
CA CYS A 26 -17.93 -20.08 24.59
C CYS A 26 -16.74 -20.78 23.94
N MET A 27 -16.97 -21.42 22.80
CA MET A 27 -15.94 -21.82 21.88
C MET A 27 -15.80 -20.76 20.79
N LEU A 28 -14.60 -20.27 20.54
CA LEU A 28 -14.26 -19.42 19.41
C LEU A 28 -13.37 -20.22 18.46
N SER A 29 -13.86 -20.51 17.26
CA SER A 29 -13.05 -21.19 16.23
C SER A 29 -12.44 -20.16 15.28
N TYR A 30 -11.11 -20.15 15.18
CA TYR A 30 -10.36 -19.26 14.29
C TYR A 30 -9.15 -19.99 13.70
N ASN A 31 -8.97 -19.96 12.38
CA ASN A 31 -7.89 -20.64 11.66
C ASN A 31 -7.71 -22.14 12.04
N ASN A 32 -8.81 -22.87 12.22
CA ASN A 32 -8.85 -24.27 12.66
C ASN A 32 -8.29 -24.51 14.08
N VAL A 33 -8.21 -23.46 14.89
CA VAL A 33 -7.87 -23.53 16.32
C VAL A 33 -9.10 -23.12 17.12
N ASP A 34 -9.44 -23.94 18.10
CA ASP A 34 -10.59 -23.74 18.97
C ASP A 34 -10.13 -23.18 20.32
N TYR A 35 -10.65 -22.00 20.63
CA TYR A 35 -10.35 -21.26 21.86
C TYR A 35 -11.56 -21.30 22.79
N SER A 36 -11.36 -21.67 24.05
CA SER A 36 -12.40 -21.56 25.07
C SER A 36 -12.32 -20.19 25.74
N VAL A 37 -13.42 -19.43 25.66
CA VAL A 37 -13.56 -18.07 26.17
C VAL A 37 -14.63 -18.05 27.24
N THR A 38 -14.25 -17.74 28.48
CA THR A 38 -15.20 -17.48 29.56
C THR A 38 -15.45 -15.98 29.66
N ARG A 39 -16.71 -15.59 29.63
CA ARG A 39 -17.13 -14.18 29.64
C ARG A 39 -18.26 -13.94 30.65
N ILE A 40 -18.30 -12.76 31.23
CA ILE A 40 -19.17 -12.39 32.35
C ILE A 40 -19.92 -11.11 32.01
N HIS A 41 -21.23 -11.11 32.19
CA HIS A 41 -22.08 -9.92 32.08
C HIS A 41 -22.75 -9.65 33.43
N ALA A 42 -22.57 -8.46 33.98
CA ALA A 42 -23.24 -8.05 35.21
C ALA A 42 -24.66 -7.54 34.88
N LYS A 43 -25.70 -8.11 35.48
CA LYS A 43 -27.10 -7.73 35.18
C LYS A 43 -27.45 -6.30 35.58
N ALA A 44 -26.71 -5.74 36.55
CA ALA A 44 -26.84 -4.35 36.98
C ALA A 44 -26.08 -3.35 36.08
N SER A 45 -25.30 -3.83 35.11
CA SER A 45 -24.55 -2.98 34.18
C SER A 45 -25.49 -2.33 33.16
N GLU A 46 -25.34 -1.02 32.95
CA GLU A 46 -25.98 -0.33 31.82
C GLU A 46 -25.33 -0.72 30.48
N ASN A 47 -24.11 -1.26 30.51
CA ASN A 47 -23.42 -1.76 29.33
C ASN A 47 -23.81 -3.23 29.09
N PRO A 48 -24.47 -3.56 27.96
CA PRO A 48 -24.97 -4.90 27.66
C PRO A 48 -23.87 -5.90 27.25
N ARG A 49 -22.59 -5.50 27.35
CA ARG A 49 -21.46 -6.29 26.84
C ARG A 49 -20.92 -7.26 27.88
N PHE A 50 -20.61 -8.46 27.41
CA PHE A 50 -19.86 -9.44 28.18
C PHE A 50 -18.39 -9.04 28.28
N LEU A 51 -17.86 -9.07 29.50
CA LEU A 51 -16.46 -8.89 29.82
C LEU A 51 -15.73 -10.23 29.70
N VAL A 52 -14.58 -10.26 29.05
CA VAL A 52 -13.75 -11.46 28.95
C VAL A 52 -13.05 -11.69 30.30
N ASN A 53 -13.18 -12.89 30.85
CA ASN A 53 -12.52 -13.28 32.09
C ASN A 53 -11.32 -14.21 31.84
N LEU A 54 -11.48 -15.19 30.95
CA LEU A 54 -10.46 -16.22 30.68
C LEU A 54 -10.50 -16.64 29.21
N VAL A 55 -9.32 -16.83 28.62
CA VAL A 55 -9.12 -17.39 27.28
C VAL A 55 -8.10 -18.52 27.38
N THR A 56 -8.48 -19.69 26.85
CA THR A 56 -7.64 -20.90 26.84
C THR A 56 -7.62 -21.55 25.46
N CYS A 57 -6.54 -22.27 25.15
CA CYS A 57 -6.42 -23.13 23.98
C CYS A 57 -5.90 -24.49 24.46
N GLY A 58 -6.76 -25.50 24.47
CA GLY A 58 -6.49 -26.76 25.17
C GLY A 58 -6.24 -26.51 26.65
N GLU A 59 -5.08 -26.93 27.15
CA GLU A 59 -4.66 -26.73 28.56
C GLU A 59 -3.91 -25.41 28.80
N ARG A 60 -3.56 -24.67 27.73
CA ARG A 60 -2.79 -23.42 27.84
C ARG A 60 -3.73 -22.23 28.11
N ILE A 61 -3.42 -21.46 29.14
CA ILE A 61 -4.00 -20.14 29.36
C ILE A 61 -3.33 -19.16 28.42
N ILE A 62 -4.12 -18.56 27.52
CA ILE A 62 -3.67 -17.49 26.64
C ILE A 62 -3.76 -16.17 27.38
N TRP A 63 -4.90 -15.94 28.03
CA TRP A 63 -5.13 -14.72 28.78
C TRP A 63 -6.11 -14.94 29.93
N SER A 64 -5.88 -14.28 31.06
CA SER A 64 -6.77 -14.29 32.23
C SER A 64 -6.80 -12.90 32.85
N HIS A 65 -8.01 -12.43 33.19
CA HIS A 65 -8.20 -11.13 33.83
C HIS A 65 -7.45 -11.07 35.17
N GLU A 66 -7.60 -12.11 36.00
CA GLU A 66 -6.95 -12.23 37.31
C GLU A 66 -5.41 -12.19 37.18
N CYS A 67 -4.85 -12.94 36.23
CA CYS A 67 -3.40 -13.00 36.03
C CYS A 67 -2.83 -11.71 35.40
N SER A 68 -3.64 -10.97 34.63
CA SER A 68 -3.19 -9.77 33.93
C SER A 68 -2.94 -8.57 34.86
N GLY A 69 -3.62 -8.54 36.02
CA GLY A 69 -3.60 -7.39 36.92
C GLY A 69 -4.13 -6.09 36.30
N TYR A 70 -4.85 -6.15 35.17
CA TYR A 70 -5.34 -4.97 34.47
C TYR A 70 -6.54 -4.36 35.22
N PRO A 71 -6.48 -3.09 35.64
CA PRO A 71 -7.51 -2.47 36.48
C PRO A 71 -8.77 -2.03 35.70
N GLY A 72 -8.85 -2.35 34.40
CA GLY A 72 -9.97 -1.99 33.54
C GLY A 72 -10.82 -3.18 33.11
N VAL A 73 -11.58 -2.99 32.04
CA VAL A 73 -12.45 -4.02 31.48
C VAL A 73 -11.78 -4.69 30.29
N ALA A 74 -12.06 -5.97 30.08
CA ALA A 74 -11.57 -6.73 28.93
C ALA A 74 -12.74 -7.09 28.03
N LEU A 75 -12.63 -6.81 26.74
CA LEU A 75 -13.65 -7.08 25.74
C LEU A 75 -13.07 -7.93 24.62
N LEU A 76 -13.92 -8.77 24.02
CA LEU A 76 -13.53 -9.54 22.84
C LEU A 76 -13.62 -8.63 21.60
N ALA A 77 -12.54 -8.55 20.84
CA ALA A 77 -12.41 -7.69 19.65
C ALA A 77 -11.80 -8.48 18.49
N MET A 78 -12.04 -8.01 17.26
CA MET A 78 -11.48 -8.61 16.05
C MET A 78 -10.56 -7.60 15.36
N THR A 79 -9.36 -8.04 14.99
CA THR A 79 -8.42 -7.31 14.13
C THR A 79 -8.26 -8.06 12.80
N GLU A 80 -7.52 -7.50 11.84
CA GLU A 80 -7.16 -8.21 10.61
C GLU A 80 -6.31 -9.46 10.91
N GLY A 81 -5.43 -9.38 11.91
CA GLY A 81 -4.60 -10.49 12.40
C GLY A 81 -5.35 -11.55 13.23
N GLY A 82 -6.62 -11.30 13.60
CA GLY A 82 -7.48 -12.27 14.28
C GLY A 82 -8.10 -11.78 15.60
N PRO A 83 -8.61 -12.71 16.43
CA PRO A 83 -9.28 -12.36 17.68
C PRO A 83 -8.28 -11.91 18.74
N VAL A 84 -8.65 -10.85 19.47
CA VAL A 84 -7.85 -10.27 20.55
C VAL A 84 -8.71 -9.97 21.77
N VAL A 85 -8.08 -9.94 22.95
CA VAL A 85 -8.65 -9.31 24.15
C VAL A 85 -8.27 -7.83 24.14
N ALA A 86 -9.25 -6.96 23.98
CA ALA A 86 -9.09 -5.52 24.10
C ALA A 86 -9.21 -5.09 25.57
N LEU A 87 -8.13 -4.51 26.10
CA LEU A 87 -8.05 -4.00 27.47
C LEU A 87 -8.40 -2.51 27.49
N CYS A 88 -9.53 -2.19 28.10
CA CYS A 88 -10.16 -0.89 28.03
C CYS A 88 -10.22 -0.18 29.39
N LYS A 89 -9.99 1.13 29.36
CA LYS A 89 -10.23 2.03 30.50
C LYS A 89 -11.20 3.13 30.08
N GLY A 90 -12.45 3.03 30.55
CA GLY A 90 -13.57 3.76 29.94
C GLY A 90 -13.79 3.28 28.51
N GLU A 91 -14.21 4.18 27.62
CA GLU A 91 -14.44 3.88 26.20
C GLU A 91 -13.15 3.94 25.35
N ARG A 92 -12.01 3.58 25.96
CA ARG A 92 -10.70 3.63 25.31
C ARG A 92 -9.95 2.32 25.41
N VAL A 93 -9.54 1.77 24.27
CA VAL A 93 -8.64 0.61 24.20
C VAL A 93 -7.22 1.08 24.47
N GLN A 94 -6.61 0.58 25.54
CA GLN A 94 -5.25 0.94 25.93
C GLN A 94 -4.22 -0.09 25.48
N ARG A 95 -4.61 -1.37 25.50
CA ARG A 95 -3.75 -2.51 25.20
C ARG A 95 -4.57 -3.62 24.57
N ILE A 96 -3.92 -4.47 23.80
CA ILE A 96 -4.49 -5.67 23.20
C ILE A 96 -3.64 -6.88 23.58
N GLU A 97 -4.30 -8.03 23.74
CA GLU A 97 -3.68 -9.34 23.92
C GLU A 97 -4.20 -10.28 22.83
N PRO A 98 -3.38 -10.58 21.81
CA PRO A 98 -3.80 -11.43 20.70
C PRO A 98 -3.94 -12.89 21.13
N PHE A 99 -4.85 -13.63 20.48
CA PHE A 99 -5.03 -15.06 20.75
C PHE A 99 -3.95 -15.90 20.07
N VAL A 100 -3.41 -15.38 18.97
CA VAL A 100 -2.35 -15.98 18.17
C VAL A 100 -1.07 -15.18 18.43
N ASP A 101 0.02 -15.88 18.70
CA ASP A 101 1.34 -15.27 18.77
C ASP A 101 1.74 -14.84 17.34
N ASP A 102 1.64 -13.54 17.05
CA ASP A 102 2.00 -12.94 15.77
C ASP A 102 3.30 -12.12 15.93
N PRO A 103 4.40 -12.50 15.27
CA PRO A 103 5.67 -11.77 15.33
C PRO A 103 5.55 -10.31 14.85
N ASP A 104 4.61 -10.01 13.97
CA ASP A 104 4.44 -8.65 13.46
C ASP A 104 3.94 -7.72 14.56
N LEU A 105 3.22 -8.23 15.57
CA LEU A 105 2.77 -7.47 16.74
C LEU A 105 3.88 -7.17 17.78
N ASP A 106 5.11 -7.64 17.54
CA ASP A 106 6.30 -7.15 18.23
C ASP A 106 6.72 -5.76 17.70
N ASP A 107 6.34 -5.42 16.46
CA ASP A 107 6.49 -4.07 15.93
C ASP A 107 5.47 -3.12 16.58
N ILE A 108 5.98 -1.98 17.07
CA ILE A 108 5.16 -1.01 17.80
C ILE A 108 4.09 -0.34 16.92
N VAL A 109 4.35 -0.20 15.62
CA VAL A 109 3.39 0.40 14.69
C VAL A 109 2.31 -0.61 14.37
N GLU A 110 2.65 -1.83 13.97
CA GLU A 110 1.70 -2.91 13.71
C GLU A 110 0.81 -3.17 14.94
N ARG A 111 1.39 -3.20 16.14
CA ARG A 111 0.61 -3.31 17.38
C ARG A 111 -0.35 -2.14 17.60
N ALA A 112 0.06 -0.92 17.22
CA ALA A 112 -0.80 0.26 17.30
C ALA A 112 -1.91 0.25 16.22
N GLU A 113 -1.65 -0.31 15.04
CA GLU A 113 -2.63 -0.55 13.98
C GLU A 113 -3.69 -1.54 14.47
N ALA A 114 -3.28 -2.72 14.93
CA ALA A 114 -4.17 -3.73 15.49
C ALA A 114 -4.98 -3.20 16.70
N LYS A 115 -4.40 -2.32 17.53
CA LYS A 115 -5.13 -1.64 18.61
C LYS A 115 -6.22 -0.69 18.08
N ARG A 116 -5.98 -0.01 16.96
CA ARG A 116 -6.96 0.85 16.28
C ARG A 116 -8.13 0.01 15.77
N GLU A 117 -7.83 -1.09 15.07
CA GLU A 117 -8.83 -2.03 14.55
C GLU A 117 -9.66 -2.66 15.66
N ALA A 118 -9.01 -3.11 16.73
CA ALA A 118 -9.70 -3.67 17.89
C ALA A 118 -10.67 -2.66 18.49
N ALA A 119 -10.27 -1.39 18.62
CA ALA A 119 -11.13 -0.31 19.10
C ALA A 119 -12.31 -0.08 18.16
N GLU A 120 -12.09 -0.06 16.85
CA GLU A 120 -13.15 0.10 15.84
C GLU A 120 -14.15 -1.06 15.89
N SER A 121 -13.68 -2.30 15.98
CA SER A 121 -14.53 -3.51 16.02
C SER A 121 -15.52 -3.50 17.19
N ILE A 122 -15.15 -2.86 18.30
CA ILE A 122 -15.99 -2.72 19.49
C ILE A 122 -16.58 -1.31 19.62
N GLY A 123 -16.42 -0.42 18.65
CA GLY A 123 -16.94 0.96 18.67
C GLY A 123 -16.35 1.85 19.76
N TYR A 124 -15.11 1.63 20.18
CA TYR A 124 -14.37 2.42 21.17
C TYR A 124 -13.29 3.27 20.49
N GLN A 125 -12.65 4.15 21.25
CA GLN A 125 -11.51 4.95 20.76
C GLN A 125 -10.18 4.27 21.12
N PRO A 126 -9.17 4.26 20.25
CA PRO A 126 -7.84 3.80 20.63
C PRO A 126 -7.16 4.87 21.50
N TRP A 127 -6.41 4.42 22.51
CA TRP A 127 -5.49 5.27 23.26
C TRP A 127 -4.06 4.87 22.91
N PHE A 128 -3.33 5.80 22.29
CA PHE A 128 -1.92 5.64 21.98
C PHE A 128 -1.05 6.35 23.03
N SER A 129 0.00 5.67 23.46
CA SER A 129 1.12 6.22 24.20
C SER A 129 1.95 7.17 23.33
N ASP A 130 2.78 7.99 23.96
CA ASP A 130 3.66 8.90 23.23
C ASP A 130 4.69 8.16 22.36
N TYR A 131 5.08 6.94 22.74
CA TYR A 131 6.00 6.12 21.95
C TYR A 131 5.34 5.58 20.68
N GLU A 132 4.13 5.04 20.78
CA GLU A 132 3.37 4.55 19.62
C GLU A 132 3.09 5.70 18.64
N ARG A 133 2.70 6.88 19.14
CA ARG A 133 2.48 8.05 18.27
C ARG A 133 3.75 8.47 17.54
N ARG A 134 4.90 8.48 18.23
CA ARG A 134 6.19 8.84 17.62
C ARG A 134 6.62 7.81 16.58
N ALA A 135 6.44 6.52 16.86
CA ALA A 135 6.78 5.46 15.93
C ALA A 135 5.96 5.56 14.64
N GLN A 136 4.64 5.74 14.76
CA GLN A 136 3.75 5.95 13.61
C GLN A 136 4.15 7.19 12.78
N MET A 137 4.53 8.30 13.43
CA MET A 137 5.01 9.49 12.72
C MET A 137 6.33 9.24 11.98
N LEU A 138 7.28 8.51 12.60
CA LEU A 138 8.57 8.22 11.99
C LEU A 138 8.43 7.31 10.77
N GLU A 139 7.59 6.28 10.85
CA GLU A 139 7.34 5.39 9.73
C GLU A 139 6.72 6.13 8.54
N GLN A 140 5.73 6.98 8.79
CA GLN A 140 5.14 7.83 7.75
C GLN A 140 6.19 8.71 7.06
N GLU A 141 7.14 9.26 7.83
CA GLU A 141 8.21 10.09 7.27
C GLU A 141 9.22 9.24 6.48
N ILE A 142 9.56 8.02 6.93
CA ILE A 142 10.41 7.08 6.19
C ILE A 142 9.78 6.73 4.84
N ILE A 143 8.49 6.42 4.81
CA ILE A 143 7.74 6.12 3.59
C ILE A 143 7.77 7.32 2.64
N ARG A 144 7.55 8.52 3.18
CA ARG A 144 7.57 9.78 2.41
C ARG A 144 8.94 10.04 1.78
N ILE A 145 10.02 9.91 2.55
CA ILE A 145 11.38 10.11 2.07
C ILE A 145 11.71 9.09 0.97
N SER A 146 11.41 7.81 1.23
CA SER A 146 11.64 6.72 0.27
C SER A 146 10.92 6.95 -1.06
N ALA A 147 9.67 7.41 -1.02
CA ALA A 147 8.91 7.77 -2.21
C ALA A 147 9.54 8.94 -2.99
N CYS A 148 10.07 9.94 -2.29
CA CYS A 148 10.76 11.07 -2.90
C CYS A 148 12.07 10.64 -3.59
N GLU A 149 12.86 9.80 -2.91
CA GLU A 149 14.11 9.25 -3.46
C GLU A 149 13.86 8.39 -4.70
N ASN A 150 12.85 7.53 -4.67
CA ASN A 150 12.50 6.68 -5.82
C ASN A 150 12.10 7.52 -7.04
N ARG A 151 11.32 8.59 -6.85
CA ARG A 151 10.98 9.53 -7.94
C ARG A 151 12.22 10.23 -8.49
N ARG A 152 13.13 10.65 -7.61
CA ARG A 152 14.39 11.30 -8.03
C ARG A 152 15.27 10.34 -8.82
N ARG A 153 15.43 9.09 -8.38
CA ARG A 153 16.19 8.06 -9.11
C ARG A 153 15.58 7.80 -10.48
N ALA A 154 14.27 7.60 -10.56
CA ALA A 154 13.57 7.41 -11.84
C ALA A 154 13.77 8.60 -12.80
N HIS A 155 13.78 9.83 -12.28
CA HIS A 155 14.04 11.02 -13.10
C HIS A 155 15.49 11.05 -13.63
N VAL A 156 16.48 10.75 -12.78
CA VAL A 156 17.89 10.69 -13.19
C VAL A 156 18.12 9.59 -14.21
N GLU A 157 17.60 8.38 -13.97
CA GLU A 157 17.70 7.26 -14.92
C GLU A 157 17.05 7.60 -16.27
N SER A 158 15.91 8.30 -16.26
CA SER A 158 15.26 8.78 -17.48
C SER A 158 16.11 9.81 -18.23
N GLU A 159 16.72 10.77 -17.53
CA GLU A 159 17.59 11.78 -18.13
C GLU A 159 18.90 11.16 -18.67
N GLU A 160 19.48 10.19 -17.96
CA GLU A 160 20.65 9.44 -18.43
C GLU A 160 20.35 8.58 -19.67
N ALA A 161 19.22 7.86 -19.66
CA ALA A 161 18.76 7.10 -20.82
C ALA A 161 18.51 8.02 -22.03
N ARG A 162 17.93 9.19 -21.79
CA ARG A 162 17.72 10.23 -22.80
C ARG A 162 19.05 10.76 -23.36
N ALA A 163 20.01 11.09 -22.51
CA ALA A 163 21.34 11.57 -22.91
C ALA A 163 22.13 10.51 -23.71
N ALA A 164 22.06 9.24 -23.30
CA ALA A 164 22.69 8.13 -24.01
C ALA A 164 22.09 7.90 -25.41
N LEU A 165 20.75 7.98 -25.52
CA LEU A 165 20.05 7.86 -26.80
C LEU A 165 20.40 9.03 -27.73
N LEU A 166 20.38 10.26 -27.22
CA LEU A 166 20.78 11.44 -28.00
C LEU A 166 22.21 11.30 -28.52
N THR A 167 23.15 10.89 -27.66
CA THR A 167 24.56 10.66 -28.05
C THR A 167 24.67 9.64 -29.18
N ARG A 168 23.89 8.55 -29.10
CA ARG A 168 23.87 7.50 -30.13
C ARG A 168 23.31 8.02 -31.45
N VAL A 169 22.23 8.79 -31.43
CA VAL A 169 21.59 9.35 -32.62
C VAL A 169 22.50 10.39 -33.28
N MET A 170 23.09 11.30 -32.50
CA MET A 170 23.97 12.36 -33.00
C MET A 170 25.28 11.86 -33.62
N ARG A 171 25.73 10.65 -33.26
CA ARG A 171 26.89 10.00 -33.88
C ARG A 171 26.58 9.34 -35.23
N ARG A 172 25.31 9.26 -35.64
CA ARG A 172 24.95 8.61 -36.90
C ARG A 172 25.39 9.45 -38.10
N PRO A 173 25.90 8.84 -39.17
CA PRO A 173 26.18 9.57 -40.39
C PRO A 173 24.87 10.07 -40.99
N TYR A 174 24.88 11.32 -41.42
CA TYR A 174 23.78 11.88 -42.21
C TYR A 174 23.60 11.06 -43.50
N ILE A 175 22.34 10.83 -43.86
CA ILE A 175 21.96 10.25 -45.15
C ILE A 175 21.42 11.33 -46.07
N SER A 176 21.56 11.13 -47.38
CA SER A 176 20.95 11.97 -48.41
C SER A 176 19.84 11.19 -49.09
N VAL A 177 18.67 11.79 -49.17
CA VAL A 177 17.46 11.21 -49.79
C VAL A 177 16.91 12.18 -50.83
N THR A 178 16.26 11.64 -51.85
CA THR A 178 15.56 12.44 -52.86
C THR A 178 14.08 12.50 -52.48
N THR A 179 13.53 13.69 -52.33
CA THR A 179 12.10 13.86 -52.05
C THR A 179 11.26 13.67 -53.30
N GLU A 180 9.94 13.49 -53.15
CA GLU A 180 8.99 13.41 -54.29
C GLU A 180 9.06 14.59 -55.26
N ARG A 181 9.54 15.77 -54.80
CA ARG A 181 9.76 16.95 -55.64
C ARG A 181 11.13 16.96 -56.33
N ASN A 182 11.79 15.82 -56.37
CA ASN A 182 13.12 15.63 -56.96
C ASN A 182 14.22 16.52 -56.33
N MET A 183 14.05 16.91 -55.06
CA MET A 183 15.05 17.67 -54.32
C MET A 183 15.91 16.73 -53.47
N ARG A 184 17.22 16.95 -53.43
CA ARG A 184 18.11 16.21 -52.52
C ARG A 184 18.17 16.89 -51.16
N VAL A 185 17.78 16.17 -50.12
CA VAL A 185 17.82 16.65 -48.73
C VAL A 185 18.68 15.71 -47.89
N ARG A 186 19.41 16.29 -46.93
CA ARG A 186 20.32 15.56 -46.03
C ARG A 186 19.81 15.65 -44.61
N GLY A 187 19.78 14.53 -43.89
CA GLY A 187 19.31 14.50 -42.50
C GLY A 187 19.85 13.29 -41.73
N ILE A 188 19.65 13.30 -40.42
CA ILE A 188 20.04 12.20 -39.53
C ILE A 188 18.98 11.10 -39.61
N PRO A 189 19.34 9.82 -39.86
CA PRO A 189 18.38 8.73 -39.87
C PRO A 189 17.89 8.41 -38.45
N VAL A 190 16.58 8.41 -38.26
CA VAL A 190 15.91 8.18 -36.97
C VAL A 190 14.72 7.23 -37.09
N ARG A 191 14.42 6.52 -36.01
CA ARG A 191 13.18 5.76 -35.83
C ARG A 191 12.07 6.65 -35.27
N GLU A 192 10.84 6.15 -35.29
CA GLU A 192 9.62 6.90 -34.97
C GLU A 192 9.62 7.58 -33.59
N ASN A 193 10.32 7.03 -32.60
CA ASN A 193 10.36 7.60 -31.24
C ASN A 193 11.69 8.33 -30.93
N GLU A 194 12.67 8.34 -31.84
CA GLU A 194 14.01 8.88 -31.57
C GLU A 194 14.10 10.38 -31.85
N TRP A 195 13.23 10.93 -32.72
CA TRP A 195 13.32 12.32 -33.15
C TRP A 195 12.89 13.34 -32.08
N VAL A 196 12.05 12.94 -31.13
CA VAL A 196 11.59 13.79 -30.02
C VAL A 196 12.77 14.26 -29.16
N MET A 197 13.87 13.52 -29.20
CA MET A 197 15.08 13.80 -28.44
C MET A 197 16.07 14.69 -29.20
N LEU A 198 15.88 14.92 -30.51
CA LEU A 198 16.79 15.76 -31.28
C LEU A 198 16.66 17.23 -30.90
N PRO A 199 17.77 18.00 -30.89
CA PRO A 199 17.70 19.44 -30.72
C PRO A 199 16.90 20.11 -31.84
N PRO A 200 16.32 21.29 -31.60
CA PRO A 200 15.71 22.08 -32.66
C PRO A 200 16.74 22.44 -33.74
N SER A 201 16.26 22.72 -34.95
CA SER A 201 17.04 23.05 -36.14
C SER A 201 17.80 21.90 -36.80
N PHE A 202 17.53 20.65 -36.39
CA PHE A 202 18.02 19.45 -37.09
C PHE A 202 17.00 18.94 -38.10
N THR A 203 17.47 18.59 -39.29
CA THR A 203 16.71 17.82 -40.28
C THR A 203 16.91 16.33 -40.03
N ALA A 204 15.81 15.61 -39.85
CA ALA A 204 15.78 14.19 -39.60
C ALA A 204 15.09 13.43 -40.75
N VAL A 205 15.51 12.18 -40.95
CA VAL A 205 14.92 11.28 -41.94
C VAL A 205 14.35 10.07 -41.21
N LEU A 206 13.02 9.88 -41.28
CA LEU A 206 12.37 8.71 -40.72
C LEU A 206 12.72 7.49 -41.56
N VAL A 207 13.28 6.46 -40.93
CA VAL A 207 13.63 5.19 -41.58
C VAL A 207 12.98 4.02 -40.86
N GLU A 208 12.55 2.99 -41.60
CA GLU A 208 12.04 1.75 -40.99
C GLU A 208 13.19 0.89 -40.46
N ASP A 209 14.32 0.83 -41.19
CA ASP A 209 15.50 0.06 -40.81
C ASP A 209 16.79 0.90 -40.86
N LEU A 210 17.46 1.00 -39.71
CA LEU A 210 18.74 1.71 -39.58
C LEU A 210 19.90 0.99 -40.30
N SER A 211 19.74 -0.30 -40.61
CA SER A 211 20.72 -1.10 -41.37
C SER A 211 20.72 -0.74 -42.86
N ARG A 212 19.55 -0.31 -43.37
CA ARG A 212 19.33 0.11 -44.75
C ARG A 212 18.61 1.46 -44.79
N PRO A 213 19.24 2.52 -44.26
CA PRO A 213 18.56 3.77 -43.97
C PRO A 213 18.19 4.57 -45.23
N ARG A 214 18.85 4.31 -46.37
CA ARG A 214 18.50 4.94 -47.66
C ARG A 214 17.32 4.25 -48.33
N ASP A 215 17.28 2.93 -48.27
CA ASP A 215 16.27 2.12 -48.96
C ASP A 215 14.93 2.09 -48.22
N THR A 216 14.97 2.36 -46.91
CA THR A 216 13.79 2.34 -46.03
C THR A 216 13.37 3.72 -45.54
N ALA A 217 13.89 4.78 -46.16
CA ALA A 217 13.52 6.15 -45.83
C ALA A 217 12.07 6.43 -46.23
N ARG A 218 11.31 7.04 -45.32
CA ARG A 218 9.89 7.36 -45.51
C ARG A 218 9.63 8.84 -45.67
N GLU A 219 10.19 9.62 -44.77
CA GLU A 219 9.82 11.01 -44.56
C GLU A 219 11.04 11.83 -44.16
N VAL A 220 11.10 13.07 -44.64
CA VAL A 220 12.02 14.09 -44.14
C VAL A 220 11.23 15.14 -43.38
N PHE A 221 11.72 15.50 -42.19
CA PHE A 221 11.10 16.52 -41.36
C PHE A 221 12.16 17.31 -40.59
N ASP A 222 11.82 18.55 -40.26
CA ASP A 222 12.65 19.41 -39.42
C ASP A 222 12.15 19.36 -37.98
N VAL A 223 13.08 19.28 -37.04
CA VAL A 223 12.79 19.34 -35.61
C VAL A 223 12.85 20.80 -35.17
N TYR A 224 11.84 21.26 -34.44
CA TYR A 224 11.76 22.63 -33.93
C TYR A 224 11.12 22.65 -32.54
N THR A 225 11.33 23.73 -31.80
CA THR A 225 10.68 23.97 -30.50
C THR A 225 9.54 24.97 -30.70
N ASP A 226 8.37 24.67 -30.17
CA ASP A 226 7.26 25.63 -30.21
C ASP A 226 7.37 26.70 -29.12
N LEU A 227 6.43 27.65 -29.10
CA LEU A 227 6.40 28.74 -28.13
C LEU A 227 6.20 28.27 -26.67
N GLN A 228 5.80 27.01 -26.46
CA GLN A 228 5.60 26.40 -25.15
C GLN A 228 6.80 25.54 -24.71
N GLY A 229 7.88 25.50 -25.49
CA GLY A 229 9.09 24.74 -25.17
C GLY A 229 9.01 23.26 -25.56
N ALA A 230 7.96 22.82 -26.26
CA ALA A 230 7.81 21.42 -26.67
C ALA A 230 8.51 21.15 -28.01
N THR A 231 9.26 20.05 -28.09
CA THR A 231 9.88 19.56 -29.34
C THR A 231 8.79 19.04 -30.29
N LYS A 232 8.67 19.66 -31.46
CA LYS A 232 7.75 19.29 -32.53
C LYS A 232 8.51 18.97 -33.80
N ARG A 233 7.87 18.19 -34.68
CA ARG A 233 8.35 17.94 -36.05
C ARG A 233 7.51 18.70 -37.05
N ARG A 234 8.17 19.33 -38.01
CA ARG A 234 7.56 19.94 -39.18
C ARG A 234 7.84 19.05 -40.38
N HIS A 235 6.81 18.40 -40.89
CA HIS A 235 6.93 17.61 -42.11
C HIS A 235 7.46 18.49 -43.26
N VAL A 236 8.57 18.07 -43.87
CA VAL A 236 9.17 18.77 -45.02
C VAL A 236 8.68 18.14 -46.32
N GLN A 237 8.81 16.80 -46.46
CA GLN A 237 8.35 16.05 -47.63
C GLN A 237 8.47 14.53 -47.47
N GLN A 238 7.67 13.77 -48.23
CA GLN A 238 7.87 12.33 -48.41
C GLN A 238 9.09 12.05 -49.30
N VAL A 239 9.76 10.93 -49.02
CA VAL A 239 10.89 10.45 -49.83
C VAL A 239 10.35 9.72 -51.06
N ALA A 240 10.87 10.04 -52.24
CA ALA A 240 10.53 9.35 -53.47
C ALA A 240 11.04 7.90 -53.39
N ARG A 241 10.15 6.93 -53.62
CA ARG A 241 10.51 5.51 -53.69
C ARG A 241 10.98 5.12 -55.09
#